data_AF-A0A6A5HAQ5-F1
#
_entry.id   AF-A0A6A5HAQ5-F1
#
_cell.length_a   1.000
_cell.length_b   1.000
_cell.length_c   1.000
_cell.angle_alpha   90.00
_cell.angle_beta   90.00
_cell.angle_gamma   90.00
#
_symmetry.space_group_name_H-M   'P 1'
#
loop_
_entity.id
_entity.type
_entity.pdbx_description
1 polymer ?
#
loop_
_entity_poly.entity_id
_entity_poly.type
_entity_poly.pdbx_seq_one_letter_code
_entity_poly.pdbx_strand_id
1 'polypeptide(L)'
;MPDSNSFPFLRLPFLAIQNVVHHMSCTEITELSLCSRRSKSIVRSVRCPEPTYIEIYLHRKNMSIYVMNRNRAQCSFWTVAMIQRGKKDPSKYRVYTIGGVDVRIAKIQEWGFRIEAVENPEKPLKLVVDHLRDVFKLPLEVVFMPDKIKDFLRFIPIFPVCKTLLLNGGEAITKEELEYIKGNVVVEYLFDCSIPIN
;
A
#
# COMPACT_ATOMS: atom_id res chain seq x y z
N MET A 1 -11.13 -19.32 -37.03
CA MET A 1 -11.14 -18.02 -36.32
C MET A 1 -9.84 -17.94 -35.54
N PRO A 2 -9.06 -16.84 -35.56
CA PRO A 2 -7.86 -16.78 -34.75
C PRO A 2 -8.30 -16.71 -33.29
N ASP A 3 -7.89 -17.71 -32.51
CA ASP A 3 -8.14 -17.80 -31.09
C ASP A 3 -7.69 -16.51 -30.39
N SER A 4 -8.58 -16.00 -29.55
CA SER A 4 -8.50 -14.73 -28.81
C SER A 4 -7.10 -14.28 -28.38
N ASN A 5 -6.87 -12.96 -28.48
CA ASN A 5 -5.75 -12.14 -27.96
C ASN A 5 -5.54 -12.25 -26.43
N SER A 6 -5.50 -13.46 -25.89
CA SER A 6 -5.27 -13.72 -24.47
C SER A 6 -3.77 -13.73 -24.17
N PHE A 7 -3.39 -13.03 -23.10
CA PHE A 7 -1.99 -12.93 -22.68
C PHE A 7 -1.39 -14.33 -22.47
N PRO A 8 -0.35 -14.75 -23.25
CA PRO A 8 0.11 -16.14 -23.29
C PRO A 8 0.49 -16.72 -21.92
N PHE A 9 1.04 -15.88 -21.04
CA PHE A 9 1.37 -16.25 -19.66
C PHE A 9 0.16 -16.83 -18.89
N LEU A 10 -1.05 -16.29 -19.10
CA LEU A 10 -2.26 -16.71 -18.39
C LEU A 10 -2.85 -18.03 -18.91
N ARG A 11 -2.25 -18.60 -19.98
CA ARG A 11 -2.61 -19.91 -20.54
C ARG A 11 -1.69 -21.03 -20.07
N LEU A 12 -0.58 -20.70 -19.41
CA LEU A 12 0.35 -21.69 -18.90
C LEU A 12 -0.34 -22.55 -17.81
N PRO A 13 0.08 -23.81 -17.66
CA PRO A 13 -0.33 -24.62 -16.51
C PRO A 13 0.00 -23.91 -15.20
N PHE A 14 -0.86 -24.07 -14.19
CA PHE A 14 -0.73 -23.35 -12.92
C PHE A 14 0.65 -23.51 -12.27
N LEU A 15 1.26 -24.71 -12.36
CA LEU A 15 2.60 -24.94 -11.82
C LEU A 15 3.68 -24.08 -12.50
N ALA A 16 3.59 -23.89 -13.82
CA ALA A 16 4.52 -23.04 -14.56
C ALA A 16 4.31 -21.55 -14.20
N ILE A 17 3.05 -21.12 -14.08
CA ILE A 17 2.70 -19.78 -13.61
C ILE A 17 3.26 -19.54 -12.20
N GLN A 18 3.04 -20.48 -11.29
CA GLN A 18 3.54 -20.41 -9.92
C GLN A 18 5.07 -20.28 -9.89
N ASN A 19 5.77 -21.08 -10.69
CA ASN A 19 7.22 -21.01 -10.76
C ASN A 19 7.70 -19.64 -11.27
N VAL A 20 7.05 -19.06 -12.28
CA VAL A 20 7.38 -17.72 -12.77
C VAL A 20 7.13 -16.66 -11.70
N VAL A 21 5.96 -16.68 -11.06
CA VAL A 21 5.60 -15.69 -10.01
C VAL A 21 6.55 -15.78 -8.81
N HIS A 22 7.04 -16.97 -8.45
CA HIS A 22 8.02 -17.15 -7.37
C HIS A 22 9.37 -16.46 -7.64
N HIS A 23 9.71 -16.24 -8.91
CA HIS A 23 10.96 -15.58 -9.30
C HIS A 23 10.76 -14.10 -9.68
N MET A 24 9.53 -13.59 -9.58
CA MET A 24 9.24 -12.16 -9.76
C MET A 24 9.54 -11.38 -8.48
N SER A 25 10.06 -10.17 -8.65
CA SER A 25 10.18 -9.19 -7.57
C SER A 25 8.80 -8.75 -7.06
N CYS A 26 8.75 -8.19 -5.84
CA CYS A 26 7.50 -7.63 -5.32
C CYS A 26 6.90 -6.53 -6.21
N THR A 27 7.75 -5.74 -6.89
CA THR A 27 7.29 -4.74 -7.88
C THR A 27 6.59 -5.42 -9.06
N GLU A 28 7.21 -6.42 -9.67
CA GLU A 28 6.66 -7.14 -10.84
C GLU A 28 5.36 -7.88 -10.48
N ILE A 29 5.31 -8.51 -9.31
CA ILE A 29 4.09 -9.14 -8.78
C ILE A 29 2.98 -8.09 -8.64
N THR A 30 3.31 -6.91 -8.13
CA THR A 30 2.34 -5.83 -7.99
C THR A 30 1.89 -5.30 -9.35
N GLU A 31 2.78 -5.09 -10.31
CA GLU A 31 2.41 -4.70 -11.68
C GLU A 31 1.48 -5.72 -12.33
N LEU A 32 1.84 -7.00 -12.26
CA LEU A 32 1.02 -8.09 -12.79
C LEU A 32 -0.36 -8.13 -12.11
N SER A 33 -0.43 -7.88 -10.81
CA SER A 33 -1.69 -7.82 -10.07
C SER A 33 -2.61 -6.67 -10.49
N LEU A 34 -2.05 -5.60 -11.07
CA LEU A 34 -2.79 -4.41 -11.53
C LEU A 34 -3.30 -4.55 -12.97
N CYS A 35 -2.80 -5.51 -13.75
CA CYS A 35 -3.16 -5.66 -15.16
C CYS A 35 -4.62 -6.11 -15.38
N SER A 36 -5.15 -7.01 -14.54
CA SER A 36 -6.49 -7.56 -14.69
C SER A 36 -6.98 -8.30 -13.44
N ARG A 37 -8.29 -8.54 -13.35
CA ARG A 37 -8.86 -9.40 -12.29
C ARG A 37 -8.29 -10.83 -12.31
N ARG A 38 -8.01 -11.37 -13.51
CA ARG A 38 -7.44 -12.71 -13.69
C ARG A 38 -6.00 -12.80 -13.20
N SER A 39 -5.16 -11.84 -13.59
CA SER A 39 -3.76 -11.78 -13.15
C SER A 39 -3.67 -11.54 -11.64
N LYS A 40 -4.51 -10.67 -11.09
CA LYS A 40 -4.66 -10.50 -9.63
C LYS A 40 -5.00 -11.81 -8.91
N SER A 41 -5.97 -12.56 -9.43
CA SER A 41 -6.38 -13.84 -8.84
C SER A 41 -5.24 -14.87 -8.83
N ILE A 42 -4.41 -14.89 -9.88
CA ILE A 42 -3.26 -15.78 -10.02
C ILE A 42 -2.18 -15.44 -9.00
N VAL A 43 -1.74 -14.18 -8.93
CA VAL A 43 -0.67 -13.82 -7.99
C VAL A 43 -1.11 -14.03 -6.54
N ARG A 44 -2.38 -13.79 -6.23
CA ARG A 44 -2.97 -14.03 -4.91
C ARG A 44 -2.97 -15.51 -4.49
N SER A 45 -3.02 -16.44 -5.46
CA SER A 45 -2.97 -17.87 -5.18
C SER A 45 -1.54 -18.41 -5.06
N VAL A 46 -0.53 -17.62 -5.43
CA VAL A 46 0.88 -17.97 -5.27
C VAL A 46 1.40 -17.34 -3.99
N ARG A 47 2.00 -18.16 -3.11
CA ARG A 47 2.59 -17.67 -1.86
C ARG A 47 3.97 -17.07 -2.15
N CYS A 48 4.12 -15.75 -2.00
CA CYS A 48 5.41 -15.09 -2.17
C CYS A 48 6.30 -15.35 -0.93
N PRO A 49 7.49 -15.96 -1.07
CA PRO A 49 8.29 -16.37 0.09
C PRO A 49 9.10 -15.23 0.73
N GLU A 50 9.44 -14.19 -0.01
CA GLU A 50 10.34 -13.12 0.45
C GLU A 50 9.67 -12.07 1.37
N PRO A 51 8.53 -11.44 1.00
CA PRO A 51 8.00 -10.35 1.80
C PRO A 51 7.29 -10.89 3.05
N THR A 52 7.37 -10.14 4.14
CA THR A 52 6.95 -10.60 5.48
C THR A 52 5.96 -9.67 6.16
N TYR A 53 6.00 -8.36 5.88
CA TYR A 53 5.05 -7.40 6.41
C TYR A 53 4.91 -6.21 5.45
N ILE A 54 3.83 -5.47 5.62
CA ILE A 54 3.60 -4.19 4.94
C ILE A 54 3.75 -3.09 5.98
N GLU A 55 4.67 -2.17 5.77
CA GLU A 55 4.87 -1.00 6.63
C GLU A 55 4.13 0.20 6.05
N ILE A 56 3.29 0.84 6.85
CA ILE A 56 2.61 2.09 6.48
C ILE A 56 3.29 3.22 7.27
N TYR A 57 3.90 4.14 6.55
CA TYR A 57 4.55 5.32 7.12
C TYR A 57 3.76 6.56 6.77
N LEU A 58 3.14 7.19 7.78
CA LEU A 58 2.31 8.38 7.62
C LEU A 58 2.96 9.56 8.33
N HIS A 59 3.47 10.51 7.55
CA HIS A 59 4.01 11.78 8.03
C HIS A 59 3.60 12.90 7.07
N ARG A 60 3.47 14.13 7.56
CA ARG A 60 2.97 15.28 6.77
C ARG A 60 3.61 15.42 5.38
N LYS A 61 4.93 15.20 5.30
CA LYS A 61 5.69 15.36 4.04
C LYS A 61 5.85 14.07 3.24
N ASN A 62 5.56 12.92 3.85
CA ASN A 62 5.82 11.63 3.26
C ASN A 62 4.78 10.62 3.76
N MET A 63 3.89 10.20 2.85
CA MET A 63 2.97 9.10 3.07
C MET A 63 3.41 7.98 2.14
N SER A 64 3.88 6.89 2.73
CA SER A 64 4.45 5.77 1.98
C SER A 64 4.01 4.43 2.54
N ILE A 65 3.95 3.43 1.67
CA ILE A 65 3.64 2.04 2.00
C ILE A 65 4.81 1.21 1.48
N TYR A 66 5.41 0.40 2.33
CA TYR A 66 6.54 -0.45 1.99
C TYR A 66 6.15 -1.91 2.11
N VAL A 67 6.56 -2.73 1.15
CA VAL A 67 6.56 -4.19 1.29
C VAL A 67 7.95 -4.59 1.75
N MET A 68 8.04 -5.21 2.93
CA MET A 68 9.30 -5.43 3.65
C MET A 68 9.56 -6.92 3.85
N ASN A 69 10.82 -7.33 3.70
CA ASN A 69 11.25 -8.69 4.06
C ASN A 69 11.69 -8.80 5.52
N ARG A 70 12.03 -10.03 5.94
CA ARG A 70 12.41 -10.36 7.33
C ARG A 70 13.60 -9.55 7.85
N ASN A 71 14.49 -9.10 6.95
CA ASN A 71 15.69 -8.34 7.29
C ASN A 71 15.42 -6.82 7.31
N ARG A 72 14.15 -6.40 7.28
CA ARG A 72 13.73 -5.00 7.15
C ARG A 72 14.25 -4.34 5.87
N ALA A 73 14.55 -5.13 4.84
CA ALA A 73 14.88 -4.58 3.53
C ALA A 73 13.61 -4.36 2.72
N GLN A 74 13.58 -3.24 1.99
CA GLN A 74 12.47 -2.85 1.14
C GLN A 74 12.45 -3.71 -0.13
N CYS A 75 11.37 -4.47 -0.34
CA CYS A 75 11.13 -5.24 -1.56
C CYS A 75 10.37 -4.43 -2.61
N SER A 76 9.47 -3.54 -2.18
CA SER A 76 8.86 -2.51 -3.02
C SER A 76 8.34 -1.36 -2.18
N PHE A 77 8.10 -0.20 -2.78
CA PHE A 77 7.47 0.92 -2.09
C PHE A 77 6.46 1.67 -2.95
N TRP A 78 5.51 2.28 -2.26
CA TRP A 78 4.47 3.14 -2.81
C TRP A 78 4.54 4.46 -2.07
N THR A 79 4.46 5.58 -2.79
CA THR A 79 4.42 6.90 -2.16
C THR A 79 3.30 7.73 -2.76
N VAL A 80 2.66 8.53 -1.93
CA VAL A 80 1.67 9.51 -2.37
C VAL A 80 2.38 10.83 -2.64
N ALA A 81 2.34 11.26 -3.89
CA ALA A 81 2.74 12.62 -4.21
C ALA A 81 1.56 13.55 -3.96
N MET A 82 1.69 14.40 -2.93
CA MET A 82 0.83 15.58 -2.75
C MET A 82 1.26 16.62 -3.78
N ILE A 83 0.75 16.51 -5.01
CA ILE A 83 1.19 17.35 -6.14
C ILE A 83 0.47 18.70 -6.07
N GLN A 84 1.23 19.81 -6.06
CA GLN A 84 0.68 21.13 -6.38
C GLN A 84 0.27 21.15 -7.87
N ARG A 85 -1.00 21.49 -8.17
CA ARG A 85 -1.50 21.61 -9.54
C ARG A 85 -0.53 22.45 -10.39
N GLY A 86 -0.12 21.95 -11.57
CA GLY A 86 0.54 22.76 -12.60
C GLY A 86 1.94 22.33 -13.07
N LYS A 87 2.63 21.41 -12.38
CA LYS A 87 3.90 20.83 -12.87
C LYS A 87 3.68 19.40 -13.36
N LYS A 88 3.37 19.20 -14.65
CA LYS A 88 3.25 17.84 -15.20
C LYS A 88 4.06 17.65 -16.47
N ASP A 89 4.75 16.51 -16.49
CA ASP A 89 4.84 15.65 -17.65
C ASP A 89 3.76 14.54 -17.49
N PRO A 90 2.63 14.64 -18.20
CA PRO A 90 1.54 13.66 -18.11
C PRO A 90 1.94 12.26 -18.64
N SER A 91 3.04 12.12 -19.37
CA SER A 91 3.46 10.85 -19.99
C SER A 91 3.86 9.75 -19.00
N LYS A 92 4.12 10.09 -17.73
CA LYS A 92 4.65 9.15 -16.73
C LYS A 92 3.59 8.40 -15.92
N TYR A 93 2.32 8.82 -15.97
CA TYR A 93 1.23 8.20 -15.20
C TYR A 93 0.35 7.33 -16.10
N ARG A 94 0.01 6.14 -15.60
CA ARG A 94 -1.02 5.26 -16.18
C ARG A 94 -2.20 5.17 -15.23
N VAL A 95 -3.39 4.95 -15.78
CA VAL A 95 -4.61 4.72 -15.00
C VAL A 95 -4.76 3.22 -14.79
N TYR A 96 -4.97 2.82 -13.53
CA TYR A 96 -5.27 1.45 -13.14
C TYR A 96 -6.53 1.43 -12.29
N THR A 97 -7.40 0.45 -12.50
CA THR A 97 -8.61 0.26 -11.69
C THR A 97 -8.30 -0.63 -10.48
N ILE A 98 -8.30 -0.05 -9.28
CA ILE A 98 -8.08 -0.75 -8.00
C ILE A 98 -9.38 -0.69 -7.20
N GLY A 99 -9.93 -1.84 -6.81
CA GLY A 99 -11.19 -1.87 -6.04
C GLY A 99 -12.38 -1.24 -6.77
N GLY A 100 -12.35 -1.18 -8.10
CA GLY A 100 -13.38 -0.50 -8.92
C GLY A 100 -13.18 1.01 -9.05
N VAL A 101 -12.10 1.57 -8.51
CA VAL A 101 -11.77 2.99 -8.58
C VAL A 101 -10.55 3.19 -9.47
N ASP A 102 -10.62 4.16 -10.39
CA ASP A 102 -9.50 4.51 -11.24
C ASP A 102 -8.46 5.35 -10.47
N VAL A 103 -7.24 4.85 -10.43
CA VAL A 103 -6.10 5.44 -9.71
C VAL A 103 -4.98 5.72 -10.71
N ARG A 104 -4.43 6.93 -10.65
CA ARG A 104 -3.28 7.33 -11.46
C ARG A 104 -1.97 6.99 -10.77
N ILE A 105 -1.20 6.12 -11.41
CA ILE A 105 0.04 5.55 -10.87
C ILE A 105 1.18 5.79 -11.86
N ALA A 106 2.30 6.31 -11.38
CA ALA A 106 3.55 6.36 -12.12
C ALA A 106 4.56 5.39 -11.51
N LYS A 107 5.30 4.66 -12.33
CA LYS A 107 6.41 3.85 -11.85
C LYS A 107 7.60 4.76 -11.51
N ILE A 108 8.16 4.61 -10.31
CA ILE A 108 9.39 5.29 -9.88
C ILE A 108 10.51 4.24 -9.94
N GLN A 109 11.38 4.34 -10.97
CA GLN A 109 12.48 3.39 -11.17
C GLN A 109 11.99 1.93 -11.19
N GLU A 110 12.81 0.95 -10.81
CA GLU A 110 12.43 -0.47 -10.82
C GLU A 110 11.75 -0.93 -9.52
N TRP A 111 11.77 -0.12 -8.46
CA TRP A 111 11.48 -0.58 -7.10
C TRP A 111 10.21 0.03 -6.47
N GLY A 112 9.54 0.95 -7.15
CA GLY A 112 8.36 1.56 -6.54
C GLY A 112 7.43 2.34 -7.45
N PHE A 113 6.42 2.91 -6.80
CA PHE A 113 5.27 3.52 -7.45
C PHE A 113 4.91 4.83 -6.78
N ARG A 114 4.41 5.76 -7.59
CA ARG A 114 3.86 7.03 -7.16
C ARG A 114 2.38 7.05 -7.46
N ILE A 115 1.57 7.33 -6.45
CA ILE A 115 0.15 7.59 -6.64
C ILE A 115 -0.04 9.11 -6.66
N GLU A 116 -0.83 9.60 -7.60
CA GLU A 116 -1.28 10.98 -7.56
C GLU A 116 -2.45 11.13 -6.57
N ALA A 117 -2.29 11.99 -5.58
CA ALA A 117 -3.40 12.45 -4.73
C ALA A 117 -3.47 13.99 -4.78
N VAL A 118 -4.67 14.51 -5.02
CA VAL A 118 -4.90 15.96 -5.15
C VAL A 118 -5.45 16.55 -3.85
N GLU A 119 -6.53 15.98 -3.30
CA GLU A 119 -7.23 16.54 -2.13
C GLU A 119 -7.45 15.54 -0.98
N ASN A 120 -7.56 14.24 -1.30
CA ASN A 120 -7.92 13.18 -0.35
C ASN A 120 -6.91 12.03 -0.41
N PRO A 121 -5.71 12.16 0.19
CA PRO A 121 -4.67 11.13 0.15
C PRO A 121 -5.05 9.83 0.88
N GLU A 122 -5.98 9.87 1.83
CA GLU A 122 -6.41 8.70 2.60
C GLU A 122 -7.10 7.64 1.73
N LYS A 123 -7.86 8.06 0.71
CA LYS A 123 -8.57 7.16 -0.21
C LYS A 123 -7.62 6.32 -1.08
N PRO A 124 -6.69 6.91 -1.87
CA PRO A 124 -5.73 6.13 -2.65
C PRO A 124 -4.78 5.31 -1.76
N LEU A 125 -4.39 5.81 -0.59
CA LEU A 125 -3.62 5.02 0.37
C LEU A 125 -4.39 3.76 0.77
N LYS A 126 -5.65 3.91 1.17
CA LYS A 126 -6.49 2.77 1.54
C LYS A 126 -6.60 1.75 0.42
N LEU A 127 -6.86 2.21 -0.82
CA LEU A 127 -6.96 1.32 -1.98
C LEU A 127 -5.69 0.51 -2.20
N VAL A 128 -4.51 1.12 -2.04
CA VAL A 128 -3.24 0.42 -2.19
C VAL A 128 -2.96 -0.51 -1.02
N VAL A 129 -3.22 -0.10 0.22
CA VAL A 129 -3.08 -0.98 1.39
C VAL A 129 -3.98 -2.22 1.24
N ASP A 130 -5.27 -2.02 0.92
CA ASP A 130 -6.22 -3.13 0.70
C ASP A 130 -5.75 -4.05 -0.42
N HIS A 131 -5.26 -3.48 -1.53
CA HIS A 131 -4.78 -4.25 -2.67
C HIS A 131 -3.53 -5.08 -2.32
N LEU A 132 -2.53 -4.48 -1.66
CA LEU A 132 -1.31 -5.17 -1.24
C LEU A 132 -1.62 -6.25 -0.20
N ARG A 133 -2.54 -6.01 0.74
CA ARG A 133 -2.99 -7.02 1.70
C ARG A 133 -3.67 -8.20 1.01
N ASP A 134 -4.51 -7.96 0.02
CA ASP A 134 -5.17 -9.03 -0.75
C ASP A 134 -4.16 -9.84 -1.59
N VAL A 135 -3.16 -9.18 -2.18
CA VAL A 135 -2.13 -9.83 -3.01
C VAL A 135 -1.13 -10.63 -2.16
N PHE A 136 -0.52 -10.01 -1.16
CA PHE A 136 0.58 -10.60 -0.40
C PHE A 136 0.15 -11.31 0.89
N LYS A 137 -1.04 -11.01 1.41
CA LYS A 137 -1.58 -11.58 2.66
C LYS A 137 -0.66 -11.41 3.86
N LEU A 138 -0.05 -10.23 3.96
CA LEU A 138 0.93 -9.88 4.99
C LEU A 138 0.29 -9.05 6.12
N PRO A 139 0.82 -9.15 7.35
CA PRO A 139 0.45 -8.26 8.45
C PRO A 139 0.87 -6.82 8.16
N LEU A 140 0.15 -5.88 8.77
CA LEU A 140 0.50 -4.45 8.74
C LEU A 140 1.35 -4.07 9.95
N GLU A 141 2.35 -3.24 9.73
CA GLU A 141 3.03 -2.44 10.75
C GLU A 141 2.84 -0.97 10.40
N VAL A 142 2.51 -0.13 11.38
CA VAL A 142 2.12 1.26 11.13
C VAL A 142 2.98 2.19 11.96
N VAL A 143 3.58 3.16 11.30
CA VAL A 143 4.24 4.32 11.91
C VAL A 143 3.43 5.55 11.54
N PHE A 144 2.77 6.15 12.54
CA PHE A 144 1.90 7.30 12.34
C PHE A 144 2.42 8.51 13.10
N MET A 145 2.75 9.56 12.34
CA MET A 145 3.19 10.86 12.82
C MET A 145 2.18 11.94 12.42
N PRO A 146 1.20 12.26 13.28
CA PRO A 146 0.11 13.17 12.96
C PRO A 146 0.52 14.65 12.96
N ASP A 147 1.74 15.00 13.38
CA ASP A 147 2.21 16.39 13.45
C ASP A 147 1.87 17.18 12.19
N LYS A 148 1.18 18.30 12.39
CA LYS A 148 0.81 19.26 11.34
C LYS A 148 -0.07 18.64 10.23
N ILE A 149 -0.66 17.47 10.45
CA ILE A 149 -1.68 16.88 9.59
C ILE A 149 -3.05 17.29 10.13
N LYS A 150 -3.74 18.18 9.41
CA LYS A 150 -5.14 18.51 9.72
C LYS A 150 -6.02 17.26 9.53
N ASP A 151 -6.95 17.07 10.46
CA ASP A 151 -7.92 15.97 10.46
C ASP A 151 -7.26 14.60 10.28
N PHE A 152 -6.15 14.36 10.98
CA PHE A 152 -5.36 13.13 10.84
C PHE A 152 -6.14 11.84 11.12
N LEU A 153 -7.26 11.93 11.87
CA LEU A 153 -8.14 10.79 12.12
C LEU A 153 -8.70 10.15 10.84
N ARG A 154 -8.74 10.87 9.71
CA ARG A 154 -9.16 10.31 8.41
C ARG A 154 -8.28 9.17 7.89
N PHE A 155 -7.06 9.04 8.41
CA PHE A 155 -6.14 7.97 8.03
C PHE A 155 -6.35 6.68 8.83
N ILE A 156 -7.04 6.73 9.97
CA ILE A 156 -7.27 5.57 10.85
C ILE A 156 -7.96 4.39 10.13
N PRO A 157 -9.00 4.61 9.29
CA PRO A 157 -9.64 3.52 8.55
C PRO A 157 -8.77 2.81 7.51
N ILE A 158 -7.54 3.28 7.25
CA ILE A 158 -6.60 2.62 6.33
C ILE A 158 -6.05 1.32 6.93
N PHE A 159 -5.88 1.28 8.26
CA PHE A 159 -5.27 0.17 8.97
C PHE A 159 -6.12 -0.25 10.18
N PRO A 160 -7.37 -0.69 9.97
CA PRO A 160 -8.27 -1.05 11.08
C PRO A 160 -7.76 -2.24 11.91
N VAL A 161 -6.85 -3.04 11.35
CA VAL A 161 -6.14 -4.12 12.04
C VAL A 161 -4.67 -4.04 11.65
N CYS A 162 -3.77 -3.97 12.63
CA CYS A 162 -2.33 -4.05 12.42
C CYS A 162 -1.64 -4.82 13.54
N LYS A 163 -0.45 -5.32 13.26
CA LYS A 163 0.38 -6.00 14.27
C LYS A 163 1.00 -4.98 15.23
N THR A 164 1.54 -3.90 14.67
CA THR A 164 2.19 -2.84 15.42
C THR A 164 1.62 -1.49 15.00
N LEU A 165 1.35 -0.62 15.96
CA LEU A 165 1.03 0.78 15.75
C LEU A 165 1.96 1.63 16.63
N LEU A 166 2.85 2.37 15.97
CA LEU A 166 3.71 3.38 16.60
C LEU A 166 3.12 4.75 16.32
N LEU A 167 2.58 5.39 17.34
CA LEU A 167 2.03 6.74 17.30
C LEU A 167 3.06 7.70 17.90
N ASN A 168 3.73 8.47 17.03
CA ASN A 168 4.90 9.29 17.37
C ASN A 168 4.70 10.75 16.95
N GLY A 169 5.28 11.71 17.66
CA GLY A 169 5.07 13.12 17.32
C GLY A 169 5.38 14.09 18.46
N GLY A 170 5.50 15.37 18.11
CA GLY A 170 5.75 16.47 19.04
C GLY A 170 4.49 17.29 19.37
N GLU A 171 3.49 17.29 18.50
CA GLU A 171 2.20 17.96 18.73
C GLU A 171 1.25 17.07 19.53
N ALA A 172 0.70 17.60 20.61
CA ALA A 172 -0.20 16.85 21.48
C ALA A 172 -1.51 16.50 20.77
N ILE A 173 -2.04 15.30 21.03
CA ILE A 173 -3.40 14.90 20.68
C ILE A 173 -4.31 14.97 21.90
N THR A 174 -5.62 15.08 21.68
CA THR A 174 -6.58 15.06 22.79
C THR A 174 -6.82 13.62 23.27
N LYS A 175 -7.35 13.48 24.49
CA LYS A 175 -7.82 12.19 25.01
C LYS A 175 -8.88 11.55 24.11
N GLU A 176 -9.81 12.35 23.58
CA GLU A 176 -10.88 11.87 22.69
C GLU A 176 -10.32 11.34 21.37
N GLU A 177 -9.31 12.01 20.80
CA GLU A 177 -8.61 11.52 19.60
C GLU A 177 -7.91 10.19 19.87
N LEU A 178 -7.22 10.06 21.01
CA LEU A 178 -6.57 8.81 21.39
C LEU A 178 -7.58 7.67 21.60
N GLU A 179 -8.70 7.93 22.28
CA GLU A 179 -9.75 6.92 22.47
C GLU A 179 -10.43 6.56 21.15
N TYR A 180 -10.59 7.51 20.22
CA TYR A 180 -11.04 7.19 18.86
C TYR A 180 -10.07 6.23 18.17
N ILE A 181 -8.76 6.46 18.25
CA ILE A 181 -7.75 5.58 17.63
C ILE A 181 -7.86 4.16 18.21
N LYS A 182 -7.86 4.04 19.54
CA LYS A 182 -7.97 2.74 20.24
C LYS A 182 -9.29 2.02 19.93
N GLY A 183 -10.38 2.76 19.78
CA GLY A 183 -11.69 2.20 19.45
C GLY A 183 -11.83 1.73 17.99
N ASN A 184 -10.98 2.23 17.08
CA ASN A 184 -11.07 1.96 15.65
C ASN A 184 -9.91 1.12 15.08
N VAL A 185 -8.86 0.86 15.87
CA VAL A 185 -7.71 0.05 15.45
C VAL A 185 -7.49 -1.11 16.41
N VAL A 186 -7.56 -2.33 15.87
CA VAL A 186 -7.15 -3.54 16.59
C VAL A 186 -5.65 -3.72 16.40
N VAL A 187 -4.89 -3.63 17.49
CA VAL A 187 -3.44 -3.83 17.50
C VAL A 187 -3.12 -5.21 18.07
N GLU A 188 -2.53 -6.10 17.27
CA GLU A 188 -2.35 -7.52 17.63
C GLU A 188 -1.12 -7.78 18.52
N TYR A 189 -0.13 -6.89 18.51
CA TYR A 189 1.14 -7.11 19.23
C TYR A 189 1.60 -5.91 20.06
N LEU A 190 1.86 -4.76 19.43
CA LEU A 190 2.44 -3.59 20.12
C LEU A 190 1.76 -2.29 19.71
N PHE A 191 1.16 -1.61 20.69
CA PHE A 191 0.76 -0.22 20.58
C PHE A 191 1.71 0.64 21.42
N ASP A 192 2.45 1.53 20.77
CA ASP A 192 3.32 2.52 21.40
C ASP A 192 2.82 3.92 21.08
N CYS A 193 2.59 4.72 22.13
CA CYS A 193 2.14 6.10 22.01
C CYS A 193 3.17 7.02 22.67
N SER A 194 4.03 7.59 21.84
CA SER A 194 5.08 8.53 22.21
C SER A 194 4.72 9.97 21.80
N ILE A 195 3.43 10.32 21.84
CA ILE A 195 2.89 11.67 21.61
C ILE A 195 2.37 12.25 22.93
N PRO A 196 2.56 13.55 23.22
CA PRO A 196 1.94 14.20 24.37
C PRO A 196 0.39 14.14 24.31
N ILE A 197 -0.26 14.02 25.47
CA ILE A 197 -1.74 13.97 25.56
C ILE A 197 -2.22 15.19 26.34
N ASN A 198 -3.15 15.96 25.74
CA ASN A 198 -3.83 17.09 26.39
C ASN A 198 -5.24 16.70 26.86
#